data_AF-A0A7Y1SU30-F1
#
_entry.id   AF-A0A7Y1SU30-F1
#
_cell.length_a   1.000
_cell.length_b   1.000
_cell.length_c   1.000
_cell.angle_alpha   90.00
_cell.angle_beta   90.00
_cell.angle_gamma   90.00
#
_symmetry.space_group_name_H-M   'P 1'
#
loop_
_entity.id
_entity.type
_entity.pdbx_description
1 polymer ?
#
loop_
_entity_poly.entity_id
_entity_poly.type
_entity_poly.pdbx_seq_one_letter_code
_entity_poly.pdbx_strand_id
1 'polypeptide(L)'
;MNPTAATVDHPAGEGLIEINGEGFYAIPNVNRIPPFLMSLVSDGDRWMFISSTGGLTAGRGDAAGAIFRYETDDRLHNLAGFVGPTTAIRIGDDEAGNVWTPFRGRAGKRVQRNLYKAVVGDSIIFEEINRDLQLTFRYRWASSSEFGFVRTATLGNDGDQPVRADLIDGLLDVLPFGLDPSLYESKNNLTNAYKRSEVIDPERLLTVFSLEAGVVDRPEPAEVLRSTIAWSVGLDRASVTLDAEAVSRFEAGSPTAAVSLLKGRPGAYLLSSTVVLTPGTDATWHIVADTARDQIEVAALQMHLRSADDLPAAITGSLRAANDSFVKIMAPADALQRTGDRVATAHQFANVTYNSMRGGAPLAGYSINTDDFTRFLFDRNRKVVERHGDWLRSLPEEVDRHALLEHISRSGDRDLERLGHGYLPFGFSRRHGDPSRPWNAFSIRTHDEAGRPIIYYEGNWRDIFQNWEAMCMSFPDYYPDVISVFVNASTPDGFNPYRITRGGIDWEAPDPYDPWSNIGYWGDHQIVYLLRLLEAADRFLPGETGRLLGERRFSYADVPYRIAPYQHLVDDPKETIRYDESAAARTAGLVGQIGNDGKLMHGKDGEVYHVTFAEKLLVPALAKLSNFVPGGGIW
;
A
#
# COMPACT_ATOMS: atom_id res chain seq x y z
N MET A 1 -16.54 -3.24 34.08
CA MET A 1 -16.87 -4.56 33.50
C MET A 1 -15.97 -4.73 32.30
N ASN A 2 -14.92 -5.54 32.42
CA ASN A 2 -13.94 -5.77 31.34
C ASN A 2 -14.61 -6.51 30.17
N PRO A 3 -14.61 -5.96 28.94
CA PRO A 3 -15.04 -6.69 27.76
C PRO A 3 -13.83 -7.39 27.12
N THR A 4 -13.17 -8.32 27.82
CA THR A 4 -11.95 -9.00 27.29
C THR A 4 -11.80 -10.46 27.74
N ALA A 5 -12.89 -11.19 27.87
CA ALA A 5 -12.85 -12.66 27.91
C ALA A 5 -14.16 -13.22 27.34
N ALA A 6 -14.28 -13.20 26.01
CA ALA A 6 -15.28 -14.01 25.32
C ALA A 6 -14.54 -15.20 24.70
N THR A 7 -14.92 -16.41 25.12
CA THR A 7 -14.54 -17.66 24.49
C THR A 7 -14.86 -17.57 23.00
N VAL A 8 -13.83 -17.49 22.15
CA VAL A 8 -14.01 -17.68 20.71
C VAL A 8 -14.34 -19.16 20.54
N ASP A 9 -15.59 -19.46 20.19
CA ASP A 9 -15.97 -20.82 19.79
C ASP A 9 -15.09 -21.21 18.60
N HIS A 10 -14.27 -22.25 18.77
CA HIS A 10 -13.41 -22.73 17.70
C HIS A 10 -14.27 -23.07 16.47
N PRO A 11 -13.86 -22.66 15.26
CA PRO A 11 -14.69 -22.77 14.08
C PRO A 11 -15.02 -24.24 13.80
N ALA A 12 -16.30 -24.57 13.78
CA ALA A 12 -16.80 -25.90 13.43
C ALA A 12 -16.59 -26.23 11.93
N GLY A 13 -16.42 -25.20 11.10
CA GLY A 13 -16.20 -25.29 9.66
C GLY A 13 -15.67 -23.98 9.08
N GLU A 14 -15.34 -23.99 7.79
CA GLU A 14 -14.96 -22.79 7.05
C GLU A 14 -16.16 -21.85 6.87
N GLY A 15 -15.96 -20.54 7.01
CA GLY A 15 -16.99 -19.55 6.72
C GLY A 15 -16.92 -18.28 7.56
N LEU A 16 -17.95 -17.45 7.42
CA LEU A 16 -18.06 -16.18 8.15
C LEU A 16 -18.50 -16.40 9.60
N ILE A 17 -17.70 -15.89 10.52
CA ILE A 17 -17.94 -15.91 11.97
C ILE A 17 -17.81 -14.50 12.56
N GLU A 18 -18.17 -14.37 13.83
CA GLU A 18 -17.99 -13.13 14.58
C GLU A 18 -17.02 -13.39 15.74
N ILE A 19 -16.01 -12.53 15.86
CA ILE A 19 -15.03 -12.57 16.95
C ILE A 19 -15.06 -11.19 17.60
N ASN A 20 -15.45 -11.11 18.88
CA ASN A 20 -15.52 -9.86 19.65
C ASN A 20 -16.33 -8.73 18.98
N GLY A 21 -17.44 -9.06 18.31
CA GLY A 21 -18.28 -8.07 17.61
C GLY A 21 -17.81 -7.73 16.19
N GLU A 22 -16.69 -8.28 15.73
CA GLU A 22 -16.12 -8.04 14.40
C GLU A 22 -16.32 -9.28 13.50
N GLY A 23 -16.63 -9.06 12.23
CA GLY A 23 -16.80 -10.13 11.25
C GLY A 23 -15.48 -10.65 10.71
N PHE A 24 -15.29 -11.97 10.72
CA PHE A 24 -14.11 -12.66 10.17
C PHE A 24 -14.53 -13.78 9.21
N TYR A 25 -13.68 -14.08 8.24
CA TYR A 25 -13.72 -15.35 7.51
C TYR A 25 -12.73 -16.33 8.14
N ALA A 26 -13.21 -17.49 8.58
CA ALA A 26 -12.44 -18.52 9.25
C ALA A 26 -12.06 -19.65 8.29
N ILE A 27 -10.78 -20.03 8.31
CA ILE A 27 -10.23 -21.19 7.60
C ILE A 27 -9.67 -22.16 8.65
N PRO A 28 -10.41 -23.21 9.03
CA PRO A 28 -9.93 -24.20 9.97
C PRO A 28 -8.88 -25.11 9.34
N ASN A 29 -7.94 -25.62 10.15
CA ASN A 29 -6.86 -26.51 9.69
C ASN A 29 -6.07 -25.92 8.50
N VAL A 30 -5.78 -24.62 8.52
CA VAL A 30 -5.10 -23.89 7.42
C VAL A 30 -3.78 -24.54 7.03
N ASN A 31 -3.11 -25.20 7.98
CA ASN A 31 -1.86 -25.94 7.77
C ASN A 31 -1.97 -27.18 6.87
N ARG A 32 -3.19 -27.54 6.43
CA ARG A 32 -3.44 -28.62 5.46
C ARG A 32 -3.58 -28.11 4.02
N ILE A 33 -3.56 -26.80 3.82
CA ILE A 33 -3.66 -26.14 2.53
C ILE A 33 -2.25 -25.65 2.14
N PRO A 34 -1.86 -25.69 0.85
CA PRO A 34 -0.63 -25.02 0.42
C PRO A 34 -0.58 -23.56 0.92
N PRO A 35 0.58 -23.08 1.38
CA PRO A 35 0.75 -21.68 1.78
C PRO A 35 0.25 -20.73 0.70
N PHE A 36 -0.39 -19.64 1.12
CA PHE A 36 -0.86 -18.58 0.23
C PHE A 36 -0.55 -17.22 0.85
N LEU A 37 -0.41 -16.21 -0.02
CA LEU A 37 -0.08 -14.84 0.37
C LEU A 37 -1.35 -14.02 0.53
N MET A 38 -1.36 -13.11 1.51
CA MET A 38 -2.41 -12.15 1.74
C MET A 38 -1.82 -10.75 1.91
N SER A 39 -2.61 -9.73 1.59
CA SER A 39 -2.33 -8.34 1.96
C SER A 39 -3.29 -7.90 3.07
N LEU A 40 -2.78 -7.15 4.05
CA LEU A 40 -3.62 -6.39 4.97
C LEU A 40 -3.69 -4.94 4.52
N VAL A 41 -4.90 -4.39 4.56
CA VAL A 41 -5.17 -3.00 4.21
C VAL A 41 -5.04 -2.11 5.45
N SER A 42 -4.78 -0.83 5.24
CA SER A 42 -4.72 0.17 6.32
C SER A 42 -5.37 1.47 5.86
N ASP A 43 -5.77 2.31 6.82
CA ASP A 43 -6.30 3.66 6.61
C ASP A 43 -5.22 4.70 6.24
N GLY A 44 -3.97 4.27 6.08
CA GLY A 44 -2.84 5.16 5.83
C GLY A 44 -1.76 4.53 4.94
N ASP A 45 -0.51 4.82 5.25
CA ASP A 45 0.68 4.42 4.47
C ASP A 45 1.23 3.03 4.83
N ARG A 46 0.56 2.29 5.73
CA ARG A 46 1.03 1.00 6.24
C ARG A 46 0.70 -0.11 5.27
N TRP A 47 1.65 -1.02 5.09
CA TRP A 47 1.50 -2.21 4.26
C TRP A 47 1.97 -3.45 5.00
N MET A 48 1.24 -4.56 4.84
CA MET A 48 1.66 -5.87 5.29
C MET A 48 1.31 -6.91 4.24
N PHE A 49 2.31 -7.74 3.90
CA PHE A 49 2.15 -8.92 3.07
C PHE A 49 2.52 -10.13 3.92
N ILE A 50 1.55 -11.02 4.12
CA ILE A 50 1.65 -12.09 5.12
C ILE A 50 1.19 -13.41 4.51
N SER A 51 1.99 -14.46 4.73
CA SER A 51 1.63 -15.82 4.36
C SER A 51 0.68 -16.42 5.39
N SER A 52 -0.17 -17.35 4.96
CA SER A 52 -0.94 -18.23 5.84
C SER A 52 -0.09 -19.09 6.79
N THR A 53 1.24 -19.16 6.61
CA THR A 53 2.18 -19.78 7.57
C THR A 53 2.59 -18.84 8.71
N GLY A 54 2.32 -17.54 8.60
CA GLY A 54 2.72 -16.51 9.56
C GLY A 54 3.99 -15.74 9.17
N GLY A 55 4.74 -16.18 8.15
CA GLY A 55 5.86 -15.41 7.60
C GLY A 55 5.35 -14.15 6.91
N LEU A 56 6.02 -13.01 7.12
CA LEU A 56 5.56 -11.72 6.62
C LEU A 56 6.69 -10.75 6.27
N THR A 57 6.31 -9.74 5.50
CA THR A 57 6.98 -8.45 5.42
C THR A 57 5.95 -7.35 5.71
N ALA A 58 6.36 -6.29 6.39
CA ALA A 58 5.48 -5.17 6.74
C ALA A 58 6.28 -3.88 6.87
N GLY A 59 5.64 -2.74 6.67
CA GLY A 59 6.30 -1.44 6.72
C GLY A 59 5.38 -0.26 6.44
N ARG A 60 5.99 0.89 6.15
CA ARG A 60 5.29 2.15 5.82
C ARG A 60 5.84 2.78 4.54
N GLY A 61 4.94 3.38 3.77
CA GLY A 61 5.26 4.03 2.50
C GLY A 61 5.63 3.01 1.42
N ASP A 62 6.90 2.61 1.37
CA ASP A 62 7.47 1.69 0.39
C ASP A 62 8.38 0.66 1.07
N ALA A 63 9.09 -0.15 0.29
CA ALA A 63 9.94 -1.23 0.78
C ALA A 63 11.18 -0.73 1.57
N ALA A 64 11.59 0.54 1.47
CA ALA A 64 12.66 1.10 2.28
C ALA A 64 12.19 1.43 3.71
N GLY A 65 10.88 1.59 3.90
CA GLY A 65 10.23 1.69 5.20
C GLY A 65 9.82 0.35 5.78
N ALA A 66 10.55 -0.74 5.50
CA ALA A 66 10.22 -2.07 5.99
C ALA A 66 10.68 -2.31 7.44
N ILE A 67 9.82 -2.96 8.23
CA ILE A 67 10.10 -3.46 9.59
C ILE A 67 10.71 -4.86 9.53
N PHE A 68 10.29 -5.66 8.55
CA PHE A 68 10.83 -6.99 8.26
C PHE A 68 11.29 -7.03 6.81
N ARG A 69 12.30 -7.84 6.48
CA ARG A 69 12.85 -7.91 5.12
C ARG A 69 11.76 -8.07 4.06
N TYR A 70 11.78 -7.20 3.05
CA TYR A 70 10.95 -7.32 1.87
C TYR A 70 11.56 -8.41 0.98
N GLU A 71 10.81 -9.49 0.77
CA GLU A 71 11.25 -10.69 0.06
C GLU A 71 10.10 -11.14 -0.86
N THR A 72 10.42 -11.99 -1.83
CA THR A 72 9.43 -12.62 -2.70
C THR A 72 8.53 -13.59 -1.93
N ASP A 73 7.33 -13.82 -2.44
CA ASP A 73 6.30 -14.60 -1.76
C ASP A 73 6.71 -16.05 -1.45
N ASP A 74 7.41 -16.70 -2.39
CA ASP A 74 8.00 -18.04 -2.22
C ASP A 74 8.95 -18.11 -1.00
N ARG A 75 9.71 -17.04 -0.73
CA ARG A 75 10.55 -16.94 0.45
C ARG A 75 9.72 -16.70 1.70
N LEU A 76 8.76 -15.76 1.65
CA LEU A 76 7.89 -15.44 2.79
C LEU A 76 7.17 -16.66 3.34
N HIS A 77 6.72 -17.59 2.48
CA HIS A 77 6.10 -18.85 2.89
C HIS A 77 6.97 -19.69 3.83
N ASN A 78 8.30 -19.55 3.74
CA ASN A 78 9.29 -20.31 4.48
C ASN A 78 9.94 -19.54 5.65
N LEU A 79 9.59 -18.27 5.86
CA LEU A 79 10.20 -17.41 6.90
C LEU A 79 9.55 -17.52 8.29
N ALA A 80 8.43 -18.24 8.41
CA ALA A 80 7.72 -18.39 9.69
C ALA A 80 8.64 -18.91 10.80
N GLY A 81 8.77 -18.16 11.89
CA GLY A 81 9.66 -18.48 13.01
C GLY A 81 11.14 -18.15 12.81
N PHE A 82 11.50 -17.49 11.71
CA PHE A 82 12.86 -16.97 11.44
C PHE A 82 12.88 -15.45 11.28
N VAL A 83 11.81 -14.87 10.72
CA VAL A 83 11.60 -13.42 10.57
C VAL A 83 10.19 -13.09 11.05
N GLY A 84 10.01 -11.96 11.72
CA GLY A 84 8.71 -11.58 12.27
C GLY A 84 8.38 -12.32 13.57
N PRO A 85 7.13 -12.75 13.79
CA PRO A 85 6.70 -13.28 15.07
C PRO A 85 7.38 -14.61 15.41
N THR A 86 7.77 -14.74 16.67
CA THR A 86 8.22 -16.00 17.27
C THR A 86 7.65 -16.15 18.67
N THR A 87 7.35 -17.39 19.06
CA THR A 87 6.82 -17.72 20.38
C THR A 87 7.33 -19.09 20.80
N ALA A 88 7.82 -19.20 22.03
CA ALA A 88 8.09 -20.47 22.70
C ALA A 88 7.58 -20.41 24.15
N ILE A 89 6.93 -21.49 24.59
CA ILE A 89 6.20 -21.56 25.85
C ILE A 89 6.63 -22.82 26.58
N ARG A 90 7.22 -22.68 27.77
CA ARG A 90 7.56 -23.81 28.65
C ARG A 90 6.44 -24.02 29.65
N ILE A 91 5.93 -25.25 29.72
CA ILE A 91 4.82 -25.62 30.59
C ILE A 91 5.32 -26.39 31.82
N GLY A 92 4.97 -25.91 33.01
CA GLY A 92 5.37 -26.51 34.29
C GLY A 92 6.81 -26.18 34.69
N ASP A 93 7.30 -26.86 35.73
CA ASP A 93 8.60 -26.58 36.38
C ASP A 93 9.76 -27.46 35.84
N ASP A 94 9.53 -28.30 34.83
CA ASP A 94 10.55 -29.22 34.30
C ASP A 94 11.40 -28.54 33.21
N GLU A 95 12.71 -28.40 33.47
CA GLU A 95 13.60 -27.48 32.75
C GLU A 95 13.90 -27.86 31.28
N ALA A 96 13.62 -29.09 30.84
CA ALA A 96 14.02 -29.57 29.50
C ALA A 96 12.94 -30.29 28.68
N GLY A 97 11.74 -30.54 29.22
CA GLY A 97 10.81 -31.52 28.63
C GLY A 97 9.61 -30.97 27.83
N ASN A 98 9.08 -29.80 28.19
CA ASN A 98 7.74 -29.36 27.73
C ASN A 98 7.75 -27.95 27.13
N VAL A 99 8.52 -27.74 26.06
CA VAL A 99 8.49 -26.48 25.30
C VAL A 99 7.58 -26.62 24.07
N TRP A 100 6.54 -25.79 24.02
CA TRP A 100 5.64 -25.64 22.89
C TRP A 100 6.01 -24.40 22.07
N THR A 101 6.20 -24.57 20.77
CA THR A 101 6.56 -23.51 19.82
C THR A 101 5.45 -23.34 18.77
N PRO A 102 4.36 -22.63 19.11
CA PRO A 102 3.24 -22.49 18.19
C PRO A 102 3.67 -21.88 16.85
N PHE A 103 3.03 -22.35 15.77
CA PHE A 103 3.29 -21.97 14.37
C PHE A 103 4.66 -22.33 13.80
N ARG A 104 5.65 -22.75 14.61
CA ARG A 104 6.92 -23.28 14.10
C ARG A 104 6.76 -24.73 13.62
N GLY A 105 7.44 -25.06 12.51
CA GLY A 105 7.50 -26.42 11.98
C GLY A 105 6.14 -27.04 11.57
N ARG A 106 6.14 -28.37 11.39
CA ARG A 106 4.93 -29.14 11.07
C ARG A 106 4.09 -29.34 12.32
N ALA A 107 2.79 -29.07 12.23
CA ALA A 107 1.85 -29.33 13.32
C ALA A 107 1.83 -30.83 13.69
N GLY A 108 1.85 -31.13 14.98
CA GLY A 108 1.65 -32.49 15.51
C GLY A 108 0.22 -32.99 15.27
N LYS A 109 -0.02 -34.30 15.44
CA LYS A 109 -1.35 -34.91 15.18
C LYS A 109 -2.50 -34.33 16.02
N ARG A 110 -2.19 -33.77 17.18
CA ARG A 110 -3.16 -33.18 18.13
C ARG A 110 -3.14 -31.66 18.17
N VAL A 111 -2.45 -31.04 17.21
CA VAL A 111 -2.41 -29.60 17.00
C VAL A 111 -3.37 -29.22 15.87
N GLN A 112 -4.16 -28.17 16.07
CA GLN A 112 -5.00 -27.57 15.03
C GLN A 112 -4.58 -26.11 14.83
N ARG A 113 -4.32 -25.71 13.58
CA ARG A 113 -4.07 -24.31 13.22
C ARG A 113 -5.25 -23.74 12.45
N ASN A 114 -5.78 -22.61 12.88
CA ASN A 114 -6.85 -21.90 12.22
C ASN A 114 -6.37 -20.49 11.83
N LEU A 115 -6.94 -19.96 10.74
CA LEU A 115 -6.67 -18.62 10.27
C LEU A 115 -7.98 -17.84 10.16
N TYR A 116 -7.96 -16.58 10.58
CA TYR A 116 -9.11 -15.69 10.48
C TYR A 116 -8.69 -14.38 9.85
N LYS A 117 -9.37 -13.93 8.80
CA LYS A 117 -9.16 -12.59 8.22
C LYS A 117 -10.42 -11.76 8.41
N ALA A 118 -10.28 -10.54 8.91
CA ALA A 118 -11.40 -9.63 9.08
C ALA A 118 -12.07 -9.37 7.72
N VAL A 119 -13.39 -9.18 7.71
CA VAL A 119 -14.15 -8.86 6.48
C VAL A 119 -13.67 -7.56 5.84
N VAL A 120 -13.30 -6.57 6.67
CA VAL A 120 -12.69 -5.30 6.21
C VAL A 120 -11.29 -5.53 5.63
N GLY A 121 -10.63 -6.62 6.03
CA GLY A 121 -9.32 -7.02 5.53
C GLY A 121 -8.12 -6.36 6.22
N ASP A 122 -8.37 -5.54 7.23
CA ASP A 122 -7.41 -4.73 8.01
C ASP A 122 -6.68 -5.53 9.11
N SER A 123 -7.21 -6.71 9.45
CA SER A 123 -6.62 -7.56 10.48
C SER A 123 -6.73 -9.05 10.18
N ILE A 124 -5.84 -9.81 10.82
CA ILE A 124 -5.70 -11.26 10.66
C ILE A 124 -5.34 -11.89 12.00
N ILE A 125 -5.90 -13.06 12.29
CA ILE A 125 -5.66 -13.83 13.52
C ILE A 125 -5.14 -15.22 13.13
N PHE A 126 -4.05 -15.61 13.75
CA PHE A 126 -3.52 -16.96 13.73
C PHE A 126 -3.85 -17.63 15.06
N GLU A 127 -4.42 -18.84 15.02
CA GLU A 127 -4.72 -19.63 16.21
C GLU A 127 -4.08 -21.02 16.11
N GLU A 128 -3.43 -21.46 17.17
CA GLU A 128 -2.96 -22.83 17.34
C GLU A 128 -3.52 -23.41 18.64
N ILE A 129 -4.26 -24.51 18.51
CA ILE A 129 -4.86 -25.25 19.62
C ILE A 129 -4.01 -26.50 19.85
N ASN A 130 -3.41 -26.62 21.03
CA ASN A 130 -2.68 -27.80 21.44
C ASN A 130 -3.53 -28.65 22.39
N ARG A 131 -4.13 -29.73 21.86
CA ARG A 131 -5.04 -30.59 22.62
C ARG A 131 -4.36 -31.52 23.63
N ASP A 132 -3.04 -31.66 23.57
CA ASP A 132 -2.29 -32.41 24.59
C ASP A 132 -2.02 -31.53 25.81
N LEU A 133 -1.71 -30.25 25.59
CA LEU A 133 -1.51 -29.28 26.65
C LEU A 133 -2.80 -28.64 27.16
N GLN A 134 -3.91 -28.78 26.41
CA GLN A 134 -5.16 -28.05 26.65
C GLN A 134 -4.95 -26.53 26.68
N LEU A 135 -4.11 -26.04 25.77
CA LEU A 135 -3.81 -24.62 25.63
C LEU A 135 -4.10 -24.16 24.21
N THR A 136 -4.54 -22.91 24.09
CA THR A 136 -4.72 -22.23 22.83
C THR A 136 -3.87 -20.96 22.80
N PHE A 137 -3.06 -20.82 21.74
CA PHE A 137 -2.28 -19.62 21.50
C PHE A 137 -2.80 -18.91 20.26
N ARG A 138 -3.02 -17.61 20.39
CA ARG A 138 -3.53 -16.75 19.32
C ARG A 138 -2.64 -15.52 19.18
N TYR A 139 -2.46 -15.05 17.96
CA TYR A 139 -2.02 -13.68 17.76
C TYR A 139 -2.76 -13.00 16.60
N ARG A 140 -3.13 -11.74 16.82
CA ARG A 140 -3.75 -10.83 15.84
C ARG A 140 -2.74 -9.82 15.36
N TRP A 141 -2.63 -9.61 14.06
CA TRP A 141 -2.03 -8.41 13.48
C TRP A 141 -3.12 -7.44 13.04
N ALA A 142 -2.94 -6.16 13.36
CA ALA A 142 -3.77 -5.05 12.88
C ALA A 142 -2.92 -3.77 12.82
N SER A 143 -3.34 -2.79 12.03
CA SER A 143 -2.69 -1.47 11.97
C SER A 143 -3.44 -0.44 12.80
N SER A 144 -2.68 0.45 13.44
CA SER A 144 -3.14 1.65 14.14
C SER A 144 -2.43 2.85 13.53
N SER A 145 -3.19 3.90 13.20
CA SER A 145 -2.66 5.16 12.70
C SER A 145 -1.76 5.87 13.71
N GLU A 146 -2.04 5.71 15.00
CA GLU A 146 -1.30 6.26 16.14
C GLU A 146 -0.02 5.47 16.44
N PHE A 147 -0.13 4.14 16.56
CA PHE A 147 0.90 3.30 17.17
C PHE A 147 1.73 2.46 16.19
N GLY A 148 1.28 2.26 14.95
CA GLY A 148 1.97 1.37 14.01
C GLY A 148 1.25 0.04 13.83
N PHE A 149 1.99 -1.07 13.71
CA PHE A 149 1.44 -2.41 13.72
C PHE A 149 1.32 -2.93 15.13
N VAL A 150 0.14 -3.42 15.49
CA VAL A 150 -0.14 -4.04 16.79
C VAL A 150 -0.27 -5.54 16.60
N ARG A 151 0.61 -6.29 17.27
CA ARG A 151 0.46 -7.72 17.48
C ARG A 151 -0.14 -7.97 18.86
N THR A 152 -1.40 -8.38 18.90
CA THR A 152 -2.06 -8.78 20.15
C THR A 152 -1.99 -10.28 20.28
N ALA A 153 -1.32 -10.78 21.31
CA ALA A 153 -1.17 -12.21 21.58
C ALA A 153 -1.97 -12.62 22.81
N THR A 154 -2.51 -13.84 22.77
CA THR A 154 -3.30 -14.42 23.85
C THR A 154 -2.91 -15.88 24.06
N LEU A 155 -2.71 -16.28 25.32
CA LEU A 155 -2.54 -17.66 25.74
C LEU A 155 -3.69 -18.04 26.67
N GLY A 156 -4.53 -18.96 26.23
CA GLY A 156 -5.70 -19.45 26.97
C GLY A 156 -5.52 -20.87 27.51
N ASN A 157 -6.13 -21.12 28.67
CA ASN A 157 -6.19 -22.44 29.30
C ASN A 157 -7.56 -23.09 29.09
N ASP A 158 -7.61 -24.07 28.19
CA ASP A 158 -8.81 -24.83 27.82
C ASP A 158 -9.01 -26.07 28.72
N GLY A 159 -8.11 -26.30 29.67
CA GLY A 159 -8.12 -27.42 30.60
C GLY A 159 -8.93 -27.16 31.87
N ASP A 160 -8.88 -28.13 32.78
CA ASP A 160 -9.55 -28.07 34.09
C ASP A 160 -8.58 -27.82 35.26
N GLN A 161 -7.27 -27.75 35.00
CA GLN A 161 -6.23 -27.46 35.99
C GLN A 161 -5.53 -26.13 35.72
N PRO A 162 -5.06 -25.42 36.76
CA PRO A 162 -4.17 -24.27 36.58
C PRO A 162 -2.85 -24.64 35.90
N VAL A 163 -2.35 -23.75 35.05
CA VAL A 163 -1.09 -23.93 34.31
C VAL A 163 -0.16 -22.76 34.58
N ARG A 164 1.07 -23.05 35.00
CA ARG A 164 2.18 -22.10 34.99
C ARG A 164 2.91 -22.23 33.65
N ALA A 165 3.07 -21.11 32.96
CA ALA A 165 3.77 -21.05 31.68
C ALA A 165 4.83 -19.96 31.69
N ASP A 166 6.08 -20.33 31.45
CA ASP A 166 7.12 -19.36 31.10
C ASP A 166 7.07 -19.15 29.58
N LEU A 167 7.21 -17.92 29.12
CA LEU A 167 7.15 -17.60 27.69
C LEU A 167 8.34 -16.76 27.26
N ILE A 168 8.77 -16.99 26.02
CA ILE A 168 9.49 -16.02 25.21
C ILE A 168 8.66 -15.74 23.95
N ASP A 169 8.31 -14.48 23.73
CA ASP A 169 7.44 -14.05 22.63
C ASP A 169 7.93 -12.73 22.04
N GLY A 170 7.92 -12.59 20.72
CA GLY A 170 8.49 -11.39 20.14
C GLY A 170 8.62 -11.36 18.63
N LEU A 171 9.46 -10.44 18.18
CA LEU A 171 9.76 -10.15 16.78
C LEU A 171 11.24 -10.43 16.50
N LEU A 172 11.53 -11.21 15.46
CA LEU A 172 12.87 -11.49 14.96
C LEU A 172 13.18 -10.66 13.72
N ASP A 173 14.46 -10.28 13.60
CA ASP A 173 15.01 -9.60 12.42
C ASP A 173 14.27 -8.29 12.09
N VAL A 174 14.10 -7.47 13.13
CA VAL A 174 13.52 -6.13 13.02
C VAL A 174 14.54 -5.22 12.34
N LEU A 175 14.16 -4.68 11.19
CA LEU A 175 15.00 -3.80 10.40
C LEU A 175 14.98 -2.36 10.94
N PRO A 176 16.13 -1.66 10.97
CA PRO A 176 16.14 -0.22 11.11
C PRO A 176 15.59 0.44 9.83
N PHE A 177 15.06 1.65 9.97
CA PHE A 177 14.60 2.44 8.83
C PHE A 177 15.76 2.82 7.90
N GLY A 178 15.48 2.91 6.59
CA GLY A 178 16.41 3.49 5.60
C GLY A 178 17.37 2.51 4.94
N LEU A 179 17.18 1.19 5.12
CA LEU A 179 17.90 0.19 4.35
C LEU A 179 17.20 -0.07 3.01
N ASP A 180 17.92 0.17 1.91
CA ASP A 180 17.48 -0.22 0.57
C ASP A 180 17.34 -1.76 0.48
N PRO A 181 16.22 -2.29 -0.05
CA PRO A 181 16.02 -3.73 -0.20
C PRO A 181 17.17 -4.46 -0.90
N SER A 182 17.73 -3.86 -1.95
CA SER A 182 18.85 -4.46 -2.70
C SER A 182 20.09 -4.72 -1.83
N LEU A 183 20.29 -3.94 -0.76
CA LEU A 183 21.41 -4.10 0.16
C LEU A 183 21.24 -5.32 1.06
N TYR A 184 20.07 -5.56 1.65
CA TYR A 184 19.89 -6.75 2.49
C TYR A 184 19.59 -8.03 1.69
N GLU A 185 19.14 -7.91 0.44
CA GLU A 185 19.03 -9.07 -0.46
C GLU A 185 20.41 -9.61 -0.89
N SER A 186 21.35 -8.71 -1.20
CA SER A 186 22.66 -9.10 -1.77
C SER A 186 23.84 -9.01 -0.79
N LYS A 187 23.74 -8.15 0.23
CA LYS A 187 24.85 -7.76 1.13
C LYS A 187 24.39 -7.66 2.60
N ASN A 188 23.48 -8.54 3.05
CA ASN A 188 22.91 -8.46 4.41
C ASN A 188 23.97 -8.43 5.52
N ASN A 189 25.05 -9.19 5.37
CA ASN A 189 26.19 -9.20 6.29
C ASN A 189 26.84 -7.82 6.46
N LEU A 190 26.96 -7.04 5.37
CA LEU A 190 27.41 -5.65 5.42
C LEU A 190 26.42 -4.80 6.21
N THR A 191 25.12 -4.90 5.92
CA THR A 191 24.09 -4.11 6.62
C THR A 191 24.11 -4.36 8.12
N ASN A 192 24.36 -5.61 8.55
CA ASN A 192 24.44 -5.96 9.97
C ASN A 192 25.48 -5.14 10.72
N ALA A 193 26.65 -4.85 10.12
CA ALA A 193 27.70 -4.06 10.75
C ALA A 193 27.25 -2.64 11.13
N TYR A 194 26.21 -2.11 10.48
CA TYR A 194 25.65 -0.79 10.73
C TYR A 194 24.43 -0.81 11.65
N LYS A 195 23.86 -1.97 11.97
CA LYS A 195 22.66 -2.07 12.80
C LYS A 195 22.98 -1.79 14.26
N ARG A 196 22.14 -0.95 14.88
CA ARG A 196 22.11 -0.68 16.32
C ARG A 196 20.68 -0.87 16.84
N SER A 197 20.54 -1.60 17.93
CA SER A 197 19.26 -1.78 18.63
C SER A 197 19.44 -1.45 20.09
N GLU A 198 18.54 -0.64 20.66
CA GLU A 198 18.69 -0.11 22.01
C GLU A 198 17.35 0.02 22.73
N VAL A 199 17.28 -0.49 23.96
CA VAL A 199 16.15 -0.25 24.88
C VAL A 199 16.34 1.14 25.49
N ILE A 200 15.53 2.10 25.07
CA ILE A 200 15.60 3.50 25.51
C ILE A 200 14.68 3.81 26.70
N ASP A 201 13.69 2.95 26.94
CA ASP A 201 12.82 3.02 28.12
C ASP A 201 12.60 1.61 28.70
N PRO A 202 13.34 1.21 29.73
CA PRO A 202 13.17 -0.10 30.34
C PRO A 202 11.83 -0.28 31.08
N GLU A 203 11.21 0.79 31.57
CA GLU A 203 9.93 0.70 32.30
C GLU A 203 8.76 0.49 31.34
N ARG A 204 8.81 1.14 30.18
CA ARG A 204 7.81 0.99 29.11
C ARG A 204 8.24 0.03 27.99
N LEU A 205 9.36 -0.65 28.18
CA LEU A 205 9.95 -1.63 27.26
C LEU A 205 10.11 -1.08 25.82
N LEU A 206 10.37 0.21 25.68
CA LEU A 206 10.53 0.89 24.38
C LEU A 206 11.94 0.69 23.84
N THR A 207 12.02 0.17 22.63
CA THR A 207 13.24 -0.14 21.88
C THR A 207 13.27 0.65 20.59
N VAL A 208 14.47 1.12 20.22
CA VAL A 208 14.79 1.76 18.95
C VAL A 208 15.74 0.86 18.15
N PHE A 209 15.45 0.69 16.86
CA PHE A 209 16.30 0.05 15.86
C PHE A 209 16.73 1.10 14.84
N SER A 210 18.02 1.39 14.79
CA SER A 210 18.61 2.43 13.95
C SER A 210 19.84 1.92 13.21
N LEU A 211 20.31 2.73 12.26
CA LEU A 211 21.61 2.57 11.64
C LEU A 211 22.61 3.51 12.32
N GLU A 212 23.85 3.05 12.54
CA GLU A 212 24.94 3.91 13.00
C GLU A 212 25.30 4.96 11.93
N ALA A 213 25.08 4.66 10.64
CA ALA A 213 25.14 5.57 9.50
C ALA A 213 24.44 4.94 8.27
N GLY A 214 24.11 5.76 7.28
CA GLY A 214 23.63 5.31 5.97
C GLY A 214 24.70 4.50 5.24
N VAL A 215 24.29 3.41 4.59
CA VAL A 215 25.21 2.52 3.86
C VAL A 215 25.39 3.06 2.44
N VAL A 216 26.40 3.91 2.26
CA VAL A 216 26.76 4.52 0.96
C VAL A 216 28.22 4.31 0.64
N ASP A 217 28.55 4.20 -0.65
CA ASP A 217 29.94 4.09 -1.13
C ASP A 217 30.62 5.46 -1.33
N ARG A 218 29.83 6.54 -1.23
CA ARG A 218 30.35 7.90 -1.33
C ARG A 218 31.09 8.27 -0.04
N PRO A 219 32.27 8.90 -0.11
CA PRO A 219 33.02 9.34 1.07
C PRO A 219 32.42 10.64 1.65
N GLU A 220 31.15 10.62 2.01
CA GLU A 220 30.40 11.74 2.58
C GLU A 220 29.59 11.28 3.80
N PRO A 221 29.30 12.18 4.78
CA PRO A 221 28.41 11.85 5.88
C PRO A 221 27.02 11.44 5.36
N ALA A 222 26.52 10.30 5.82
CA ALA A 222 25.20 9.80 5.49
C ALA A 222 24.43 9.55 6.80
N GLU A 223 23.75 10.58 7.30
CA GLU A 223 22.97 10.48 8.53
C GLU A 223 21.61 9.82 8.26
N VAL A 224 21.20 8.90 9.14
CA VAL A 224 19.86 8.30 9.12
C VAL A 224 19.16 8.65 10.43
N LEU A 225 18.43 9.76 10.41
CA LEU A 225 17.80 10.36 11.60
C LEU A 225 16.36 9.86 11.84
N ARG A 226 16.06 8.66 11.36
CA ARG A 226 14.78 7.97 11.55
C ARG A 226 15.04 6.53 11.99
N SER A 227 14.07 5.94 12.66
CA SER A 227 14.21 4.63 13.27
C SER A 227 12.95 3.78 13.15
N THR A 228 13.16 2.48 13.35
CA THR A 228 12.08 1.56 13.69
C THR A 228 12.00 1.46 15.21
N ILE A 229 10.80 1.33 15.76
CA ILE A 229 10.56 1.22 17.19
C ILE A 229 9.78 -0.06 17.49
N ALA A 230 9.95 -0.58 18.70
CA ALA A 230 9.05 -1.59 19.27
C ALA A 230 8.85 -1.38 20.76
N TRP A 231 7.65 -1.64 21.26
CA TRP A 231 7.31 -1.62 22.68
C TRP A 231 6.20 -2.62 23.01
N SER A 232 5.90 -2.82 24.29
CA SER A 232 4.89 -3.79 24.70
C SER A 232 4.21 -3.44 26.02
N VAL A 233 3.06 -4.07 26.24
CA VAL A 233 2.27 -3.97 27.47
C VAL A 233 1.40 -5.22 27.66
N GLY A 234 1.00 -5.51 28.90
CA GLY A 234 0.05 -6.58 29.24
C GLY A 234 0.66 -7.79 29.95
N LEU A 235 1.99 -7.88 30.03
CA LEU A 235 2.68 -8.90 30.82
C LEU A 235 3.29 -8.29 32.08
N ASP A 236 3.03 -8.92 33.22
CA ASP A 236 3.66 -8.56 34.48
C ASP A 236 5.15 -8.92 34.47
N ARG A 237 5.97 -8.01 35.01
CA ARG A 237 7.43 -8.21 35.20
C ARG A 237 8.15 -8.71 33.94
N ALA A 238 7.67 -8.30 32.76
CA ALA A 238 8.30 -8.68 31.51
C ALA A 238 9.68 -8.03 31.34
N SER A 239 10.60 -8.76 30.74
CA SER A 239 11.92 -8.24 30.33
C SER A 239 12.08 -8.35 28.83
N VAL A 240 12.72 -7.35 28.21
CA VAL A 240 13.10 -7.38 26.79
C VAL A 240 14.55 -7.84 26.63
N THR A 241 14.78 -8.69 25.63
CA THR A 241 16.12 -8.97 25.11
C THR A 241 16.15 -8.75 23.60
N LEU A 242 17.22 -8.09 23.14
CA LEU A 242 17.38 -7.73 21.73
C LEU A 242 18.08 -8.80 20.89
N ASP A 243 18.55 -9.88 21.52
CA ASP A 243 19.34 -10.93 20.89
C ASP A 243 18.49 -12.16 20.54
N ALA A 244 18.41 -12.48 19.25
CA ALA A 244 17.66 -13.63 18.74
C ALA A 244 18.10 -14.98 19.33
N GLU A 245 19.36 -15.11 19.79
CA GLU A 245 19.86 -16.33 20.46
C GLU A 245 19.11 -16.63 21.76
N ALA A 246 18.38 -15.67 22.33
CA ALA A 246 17.53 -15.92 23.49
C ALA A 246 16.45 -16.98 23.23
N VAL A 247 15.93 -17.11 22.00
CA VAL A 247 14.95 -18.16 21.66
C VAL A 247 15.58 -19.54 21.83
N SER A 248 16.74 -19.77 21.22
CA SER A 248 17.44 -21.06 21.32
C SER A 248 17.86 -21.37 22.76
N ARG A 249 18.30 -20.36 23.52
CA ARG A 249 18.60 -20.53 24.95
C ARG A 249 17.36 -20.91 25.74
N PHE A 250 16.24 -20.26 25.50
CA PHE A 250 14.96 -20.59 26.14
C PHE A 250 14.55 -22.04 25.84
N GLU A 251 14.61 -22.46 24.58
CA GLU A 251 14.27 -23.82 24.16
C GLU A 251 15.20 -24.88 24.79
N ALA A 252 16.46 -24.52 25.04
CA ALA A 252 17.44 -25.36 25.71
C ALA A 252 17.38 -25.31 27.26
N GLY A 253 16.41 -24.61 27.85
CA GLY A 253 16.32 -24.44 29.31
C GLY A 253 17.39 -23.51 29.90
N SER A 254 18.14 -22.80 29.05
CA SER A 254 19.21 -21.88 29.46
C SER A 254 18.68 -20.47 29.77
N PRO A 255 19.35 -19.71 30.65
CA PRO A 255 18.95 -18.33 30.98
C PRO A 255 18.92 -17.39 29.76
N THR A 256 17.83 -16.64 29.64
CA THR A 256 17.62 -15.61 28.60
C THR A 256 17.95 -14.21 29.13
N ALA A 257 19.23 -13.94 29.35
CA ALA A 257 19.66 -12.65 29.86
C ALA A 257 19.17 -11.48 28.97
N ALA A 258 18.69 -10.41 29.61
CA ALA A 258 18.30 -9.19 28.93
C ALA A 258 19.52 -8.56 28.25
N VAL A 259 19.39 -8.27 26.96
CA VAL A 259 20.36 -7.51 26.18
C VAL A 259 19.69 -6.20 25.80
N SER A 260 20.13 -5.09 26.40
CA SER A 260 19.53 -3.76 26.19
C SER A 260 20.19 -2.94 25.08
N LEU A 261 21.40 -3.31 24.64
CA LEU A 261 22.10 -2.70 23.52
C LEU A 261 22.73 -3.80 22.66
N LEU A 262 22.41 -3.78 21.38
CA LEU A 262 22.92 -4.71 20.38
C LEU A 262 23.50 -3.92 19.21
N LYS A 263 24.69 -4.30 18.75
CA LYS A 263 25.37 -3.69 17.61
C LYS A 263 25.89 -4.76 16.67
N GLY A 264 25.94 -4.47 15.37
CA GLY A 264 26.60 -5.35 14.40
C GLY A 264 25.83 -6.63 14.08
N ARG A 265 24.59 -6.78 14.55
CA ARG A 265 23.79 -8.02 14.46
C ARG A 265 22.32 -7.69 14.13
N PRO A 266 21.55 -8.64 13.57
CA PRO A 266 20.10 -8.49 13.41
C PRO A 266 19.41 -8.20 14.74
N GLY A 267 18.59 -7.17 14.79
CA GLY A 267 17.83 -6.81 15.98
C GLY A 267 16.64 -7.75 16.18
N ALA A 268 16.35 -8.10 17.43
CA ALA A 268 15.10 -8.73 17.83
C ALA A 268 14.40 -7.89 18.91
N TYR A 269 13.12 -8.13 19.12
CA TYR A 269 12.36 -7.63 20.26
C TYR A 269 11.70 -8.83 20.93
N LEU A 270 12.33 -9.41 21.96
CA LEU A 270 11.85 -10.63 22.61
C LEU A 270 11.49 -10.35 24.05
N LEU A 271 10.21 -10.56 24.39
CA LEU A 271 9.69 -10.50 25.74
C LEU A 271 9.88 -11.84 26.43
N SER A 272 10.32 -11.82 27.67
CA SER A 272 10.28 -12.98 28.57
C SER A 272 9.44 -12.65 29.79
N SER A 273 8.51 -13.54 30.14
CA SER A 273 7.67 -13.42 31.35
C SER A 273 7.17 -14.80 31.78
N THR A 274 6.55 -14.85 32.95
CA THR A 274 5.81 -16.01 33.45
C THR A 274 4.35 -15.61 33.63
N VAL A 275 3.44 -16.45 33.15
CA VAL A 275 2.00 -16.32 33.41
C VAL A 275 1.48 -17.54 34.16
N VAL A 276 0.44 -17.32 34.98
CA VAL A 276 -0.30 -18.39 35.66
C VAL A 276 -1.75 -18.30 35.23
N LEU A 277 -2.24 -19.34 34.57
CA LEU A 277 -3.57 -19.39 33.97
C LEU A 277 -4.44 -20.35 34.76
N THR A 278 -5.54 -19.84 35.34
CA THR A 278 -6.59 -20.70 35.88
C THR A 278 -7.45 -21.30 34.76
N PRO A 279 -8.20 -22.38 35.01
CA PRO A 279 -9.10 -22.97 34.01
C PRO A 279 -10.03 -21.93 33.37
N GLY A 280 -10.08 -21.89 32.04
CA GLY A 280 -10.92 -20.96 31.27
C GLY A 280 -10.49 -19.49 31.30
N THR A 281 -9.24 -19.20 31.69
CA THR A 281 -8.70 -17.83 31.68
C THR A 281 -7.59 -17.64 30.67
N ASP A 282 -7.43 -16.39 30.22
CA ASP A 282 -6.50 -15.97 29.19
C ASP A 282 -5.50 -14.95 29.74
N ALA A 283 -4.24 -15.06 29.34
CA ALA A 283 -3.26 -13.97 29.43
C ALA A 283 -3.17 -13.29 28.07
N THR A 284 -3.25 -11.95 28.04
CA THR A 284 -3.21 -11.15 26.80
C THR A 284 -2.15 -10.07 26.90
N TRP A 285 -1.39 -9.88 25.83
CA TRP A 285 -0.38 -8.83 25.74
C TRP A 285 -0.25 -8.28 24.32
N HIS A 286 0.37 -7.11 24.21
CA HIS A 286 0.54 -6.41 22.95
C HIS A 286 2.01 -6.15 22.69
N ILE A 287 2.46 -6.41 21.47
CA ILE A 287 3.72 -5.91 20.92
C ILE A 287 3.37 -4.95 19.81
N VAL A 288 3.88 -3.74 19.90
CA VAL A 288 3.68 -2.69 18.91
C VAL A 288 5.00 -2.45 18.19
N ALA A 289 4.96 -2.34 16.86
CA ALA A 289 6.11 -1.99 16.03
C ALA A 289 5.74 -0.93 14.99
N ASP A 290 6.61 0.05 14.81
CA ASP A 290 6.43 1.10 13.81
C ASP A 290 7.76 1.56 13.25
N THR A 291 7.75 2.21 12.10
CA THR A 291 8.97 2.62 11.38
C THR A 291 8.85 4.03 10.83
N ALA A 292 9.95 4.53 10.27
CA ALA A 292 10.11 5.88 9.78
C ALA A 292 9.94 6.97 10.86
N ARG A 293 10.22 6.65 12.13
CA ARG A 293 10.02 7.56 13.26
C ARG A 293 11.24 8.42 13.52
N ASP A 294 11.07 9.73 13.51
CA ASP A 294 12.11 10.68 13.91
C ASP A 294 12.23 10.80 15.45
N GLN A 295 13.25 11.53 15.91
CA GLN A 295 13.51 11.72 17.34
C GLN A 295 12.38 12.45 18.11
N ILE A 296 11.62 13.33 17.45
CA ILE A 296 10.52 14.07 18.06
C ILE A 296 9.34 13.12 18.28
N GLU A 297 9.03 12.31 17.27
CA GLU A 297 7.99 11.29 17.34
C GLU A 297 8.31 10.22 18.40
N VAL A 298 9.57 9.77 18.47
CA VAL A 298 9.99 8.80 19.50
C VAL A 298 9.89 9.39 20.91
N ALA A 299 10.30 10.65 21.11
CA ALA A 299 10.17 11.32 22.41
C ALA A 299 8.70 11.53 22.80
N ALA A 300 7.86 11.95 21.85
CA ALA A 300 6.42 12.11 22.07
C ALA A 300 5.76 10.78 22.45
N LEU A 301 6.11 9.69 21.76
CA LEU A 301 5.65 8.34 22.12
C LEU A 301 6.11 7.96 23.52
N GLN A 302 7.39 8.17 23.86
CA GLN A 302 7.90 7.85 25.20
C GLN A 302 7.13 8.58 26.30
N MET A 303 6.82 9.87 26.09
CA MET A 303 5.99 10.63 27.02
C MET A 303 4.58 10.07 27.11
N HIS A 304 3.95 9.76 25.98
CA HIS A 304 2.61 9.18 25.92
C HIS A 304 2.54 7.83 26.66
N LEU A 305 3.51 6.94 26.43
CA LEU A 305 3.60 5.65 27.11
C LEU A 305 3.71 5.78 28.63
N ARG A 306 4.42 6.82 29.12
CA ARG A 306 4.58 7.09 30.55
C ARG A 306 3.33 7.67 31.20
N SER A 307 2.57 8.49 30.47
CA SER A 307 1.40 9.19 30.98
C SER A 307 0.10 8.42 30.84
N ALA A 308 0.03 7.43 29.95
CA ALA A 308 -1.19 6.68 29.70
C ALA A 308 -1.58 5.82 30.91
N ASP A 309 -2.81 6.01 31.39
CA ASP A 309 -3.37 5.26 32.51
C ASP A 309 -3.66 3.79 32.12
N ASP A 310 -4.15 3.56 30.90
CA ASP A 310 -4.51 2.23 30.37
C ASP A 310 -4.10 2.11 28.89
N LEU A 311 -2.87 1.63 28.66
CA LEU A 311 -2.33 1.41 27.32
C LEU A 311 -3.11 0.34 26.52
N PRO A 312 -3.49 -0.83 27.08
CA PRO A 312 -4.36 -1.79 26.38
C PRO A 312 -5.66 -1.18 25.86
N ALA A 313 -6.33 -0.34 26.67
CA ALA A 313 -7.55 0.35 26.23
C ALA A 313 -7.25 1.38 25.12
N ALA A 314 -6.15 2.13 25.22
CA ALA A 314 -5.73 3.08 24.19
C ALA A 314 -5.45 2.38 22.85
N ILE A 315 -4.70 1.26 22.88
CA ILE A 315 -4.45 0.40 21.70
C ILE A 315 -5.77 -0.04 21.08
N THR A 316 -6.70 -0.56 21.88
CA THR A 316 -8.00 -1.05 21.41
C THR A 316 -8.82 0.07 20.75
N GLY A 317 -8.84 1.26 21.36
CA GLY A 317 -9.50 2.44 20.80
C GLY A 317 -8.88 2.86 19.46
N SER A 318 -7.55 2.86 19.37
CA SER A 318 -6.80 3.24 18.18
C SER A 318 -7.01 2.26 17.01
N LEU A 319 -7.06 0.96 17.29
CA LEU A 319 -7.38 -0.07 16.28
C LEU A 319 -8.80 0.09 15.73
N ARG A 320 -9.79 0.37 16.59
CA ARG A 320 -11.17 0.64 16.14
C ARG A 320 -11.24 1.92 15.30
N ALA A 321 -10.54 2.98 15.71
CA ALA A 321 -10.51 4.23 14.96
C ALA A 321 -9.89 4.03 13.56
N ALA A 322 -8.83 3.23 13.44
CA ALA A 322 -8.23 2.89 12.14
C ALA A 322 -9.19 2.08 11.25
N ASN A 323 -9.89 1.10 11.81
CA ASN A 323 -10.93 0.35 11.09
C ASN A 323 -12.06 1.27 10.59
N ASP A 324 -12.62 2.09 11.48
CA ASP A 324 -13.67 3.06 11.15
C ASP A 324 -13.22 4.07 10.09
N SER A 325 -11.97 4.54 10.19
CA SER A 325 -11.34 5.43 9.21
C SER A 325 -11.28 4.76 7.84
N PHE A 326 -10.77 3.53 7.76
CA PHE A 326 -10.70 2.79 6.50
C PHE A 326 -12.09 2.57 5.87
N VAL A 327 -13.07 2.18 6.69
CA VAL A 327 -14.46 2.03 6.23
C VAL A 327 -15.01 3.35 5.69
N LYS A 328 -14.73 4.49 6.33
CA LYS A 328 -15.14 5.82 5.85
C LYS A 328 -14.48 6.21 4.53
N ILE A 329 -13.22 5.82 4.30
CA ILE A 329 -12.53 6.07 3.02
C ILE A 329 -13.20 5.26 1.90
N MET A 330 -13.64 4.02 2.17
CA MET A 330 -14.22 3.13 1.16
C MET A 330 -15.71 3.35 0.93
N ALA A 331 -16.46 3.80 1.93
CA ALA A 331 -17.91 3.93 1.86
C ALA A 331 -18.42 4.80 0.70
N PRO A 332 -17.81 5.96 0.37
CA PRO A 332 -18.24 6.80 -0.74
C PRO A 332 -18.11 6.14 -2.12
N ALA A 333 -17.30 5.09 -2.25
CA ALA A 333 -17.15 4.31 -3.48
C ALA A 333 -18.12 3.11 -3.54
N ASP A 334 -19.26 3.17 -2.83
CA ASP A 334 -20.28 2.12 -2.75
C ASP A 334 -19.76 0.75 -2.26
N ALA A 335 -18.75 0.76 -1.37
CA ALA A 335 -18.19 -0.47 -0.80
C ALA A 335 -19.15 -1.20 0.15
N LEU A 336 -20.07 -0.47 0.80
CA LEU A 336 -20.93 -1.00 1.85
C LEU A 336 -22.24 -1.54 1.28
N GLN A 337 -22.40 -2.86 1.32
CA GLN A 337 -23.64 -3.54 0.95
C GLN A 337 -24.14 -4.43 2.09
N ARG A 338 -25.41 -4.83 2.03
CA ARG A 338 -25.99 -5.84 2.92
C ARG A 338 -26.99 -6.68 2.15
N THR A 339 -26.66 -7.94 1.93
CA THR A 339 -27.53 -8.89 1.21
C THR A 339 -27.78 -10.14 2.05
N GLY A 340 -28.61 -11.06 1.55
CA GLY A 340 -28.75 -12.40 2.15
C GLY A 340 -27.50 -13.27 2.00
N ASP A 341 -26.64 -12.97 1.02
CA ASP A 341 -25.35 -13.62 0.83
C ASP A 341 -24.23 -12.76 1.46
N ARG A 342 -23.87 -13.12 2.69
CA ARG A 342 -22.83 -12.42 3.45
C ARG A 342 -21.45 -12.53 2.81
N VAL A 343 -21.17 -13.61 2.06
CA VAL A 343 -19.88 -13.81 1.38
C VAL A 343 -19.79 -12.88 0.18
N ALA A 344 -20.85 -12.79 -0.63
CA ALA A 344 -20.92 -11.82 -1.72
C ALA A 344 -20.77 -10.37 -1.22
N THR A 345 -21.40 -10.05 -0.08
CA THR A 345 -21.23 -8.73 0.56
C THR A 345 -19.78 -8.46 0.97
N ALA A 346 -19.09 -9.42 1.59
CA ALA A 346 -17.67 -9.28 1.94
C ALA A 346 -16.79 -9.14 0.70
N HIS A 347 -17.07 -9.91 -0.36
CA HIS A 347 -16.36 -9.82 -1.64
C HIS A 347 -16.54 -8.47 -2.33
N GLN A 348 -17.74 -7.88 -2.30
CA GLN A 348 -17.97 -6.56 -2.87
C GLN A 348 -17.11 -5.50 -2.18
N PHE A 349 -17.03 -5.52 -0.85
CA PHE A 349 -16.19 -4.59 -0.10
C PHE A 349 -14.72 -4.73 -0.54
N ALA A 350 -14.20 -5.97 -0.61
CA ALA A 350 -12.84 -6.23 -1.08
C ALA A 350 -12.60 -5.76 -2.53
N ASN A 351 -13.56 -5.99 -3.44
CA ASN A 351 -13.47 -5.56 -4.84
C ASN A 351 -13.34 -4.04 -4.94
N VAL A 352 -14.21 -3.30 -4.25
CA VAL A 352 -14.16 -1.83 -4.21
C VAL A 352 -12.86 -1.36 -3.58
N THR A 353 -12.45 -1.97 -2.47
CA THR A 353 -11.17 -1.67 -1.81
C THR A 353 -9.98 -1.77 -2.76
N TYR A 354 -9.80 -2.90 -3.43
CA TYR A 354 -8.66 -3.08 -4.32
C TYR A 354 -8.77 -2.26 -5.61
N ASN A 355 -9.99 -1.94 -6.07
CA ASN A 355 -10.20 -0.98 -7.17
C ASN A 355 -9.73 0.43 -6.76
N SER A 356 -10.18 0.91 -5.61
CA SER A 356 -9.84 2.23 -5.06
C SER A 356 -8.36 2.35 -4.69
N MET A 357 -7.76 1.31 -4.13
CA MET A 357 -6.32 1.33 -3.83
C MET A 357 -5.46 1.36 -5.10
N ARG A 358 -5.92 0.77 -6.21
CA ARG A 358 -5.15 0.75 -7.47
C ARG A 358 -5.39 2.01 -8.31
N GLY A 359 -6.64 2.48 -8.42
CA GLY A 359 -7.00 3.65 -9.23
C GLY A 359 -7.13 4.98 -8.47
N GLY A 360 -7.22 4.95 -7.15
CA GLY A 360 -7.60 6.09 -6.32
C GLY A 360 -9.11 6.29 -6.23
N ALA A 361 -9.53 7.15 -5.29
CA ALA A 361 -10.92 7.58 -5.11
C ALA A 361 -11.00 9.06 -4.71
N PRO A 362 -12.08 9.78 -5.07
CA PRO A 362 -12.28 11.17 -4.66
C PRO A 362 -12.67 11.26 -3.19
N LEU A 363 -11.68 11.45 -2.32
CA LEU A 363 -11.85 11.39 -0.86
C LEU A 363 -12.83 12.45 -0.31
N ALA A 364 -12.98 13.57 -1.01
CA ALA A 364 -13.88 14.67 -0.65
C ALA A 364 -15.09 14.79 -1.60
N GLY A 365 -15.42 13.72 -2.34
CA GLY A 365 -16.48 13.75 -3.36
C GLY A 365 -16.19 14.81 -4.42
N TYR A 366 -17.05 15.82 -4.51
CA TYR A 366 -16.93 16.92 -5.48
C TYR A 366 -16.39 18.24 -4.89
N SER A 367 -15.93 18.23 -3.63
CA SER A 367 -15.22 19.37 -3.04
C SER A 367 -13.76 19.39 -3.51
N ILE A 368 -13.28 20.55 -3.94
CA ILE A 368 -11.94 20.77 -4.46
C ILE A 368 -11.18 21.67 -3.49
N ASN A 369 -10.04 21.18 -2.99
CA ASN A 369 -9.10 22.01 -2.26
C ASN A 369 -8.35 22.93 -3.23
N THR A 370 -8.47 24.24 -3.03
CA THR A 370 -7.91 25.27 -3.92
C THR A 370 -6.39 25.27 -3.97
N ASP A 371 -5.73 25.02 -2.83
CA ASP A 371 -4.26 24.94 -2.79
C ASP A 371 -3.76 23.74 -3.58
N ASP A 372 -4.44 22.60 -3.47
CA ASP A 372 -4.08 21.41 -4.24
C ASP A 372 -4.30 21.60 -5.74
N PHE A 373 -5.45 22.17 -6.13
CA PHE A 373 -5.74 22.51 -7.53
C PHE A 373 -4.71 23.49 -8.10
N THR A 374 -4.34 24.52 -7.33
CA THR A 374 -3.33 25.51 -7.74
C THR A 374 -1.96 24.87 -7.92
N ARG A 375 -1.55 23.97 -7.01
CA ARG A 375 -0.30 23.20 -7.15
C ARG A 375 -0.33 22.30 -8.38
N PHE A 376 -1.45 21.62 -8.63
CA PHE A 376 -1.64 20.85 -9.85
C PHE A 376 -1.46 21.72 -11.10
N LEU A 377 -2.11 22.90 -11.18
CA LEU A 377 -1.92 23.81 -12.31
C LEU A 377 -0.46 24.25 -12.45
N PHE A 378 0.22 24.53 -11.34
CA PHE A 378 1.63 24.93 -11.36
C PHE A 378 2.57 23.84 -11.89
N ASP A 379 2.39 22.60 -11.42
CA ASP A 379 3.18 21.45 -11.87
C ASP A 379 2.93 21.12 -13.35
N ARG A 380 1.72 21.41 -13.84
CA ARG A 380 1.30 21.15 -15.21
C ARG A 380 1.71 22.27 -16.17
N ASN A 381 1.32 23.51 -15.89
CA ASN A 381 1.59 24.65 -16.74
C ASN A 381 1.69 25.97 -15.93
N ARG A 382 2.92 26.39 -15.64
CA ARG A 382 3.19 27.61 -14.87
C ARG A 382 2.63 28.87 -15.51
N LYS A 383 2.59 28.94 -16.85
CA LYS A 383 2.03 30.09 -17.57
C LYS A 383 0.53 30.26 -17.30
N VAL A 384 -0.22 29.16 -17.12
CA VAL A 384 -1.65 29.22 -16.76
C VAL A 384 -1.82 29.85 -15.38
N VAL A 385 -1.00 29.45 -14.41
CA VAL A 385 -1.03 30.04 -13.05
C VAL A 385 -0.66 31.52 -13.09
N GLU A 386 0.32 31.91 -13.91
CA GLU A 386 0.66 33.33 -14.11
C GLU A 386 -0.50 34.14 -14.68
N ARG A 387 -1.20 33.61 -15.71
CA ARG A 387 -2.36 34.28 -16.34
C ARG A 387 -3.55 34.42 -15.40
N HIS A 388 -3.80 33.43 -14.55
CA HIS A 388 -5.01 33.33 -13.72
C HIS A 388 -4.76 33.51 -12.21
N GLY A 389 -3.57 33.99 -11.83
CA GLY A 389 -3.13 34.02 -10.43
C GLY A 389 -4.02 34.86 -9.49
N ASP A 390 -4.59 35.97 -9.98
CA ASP A 390 -5.51 36.79 -9.19
C ASP A 390 -6.82 36.05 -8.89
N TRP A 391 -7.36 35.34 -9.88
CA TRP A 391 -8.55 34.52 -9.69
C TRP A 391 -8.28 33.37 -8.73
N LEU A 392 -7.16 32.65 -8.90
CA LEU A 392 -6.78 31.55 -8.00
C LEU A 392 -6.65 32.02 -6.54
N ARG A 393 -6.07 33.20 -6.30
CA ARG A 393 -5.99 33.81 -4.96
C ARG A 393 -7.33 34.27 -4.39
N SER A 394 -8.34 34.47 -5.25
CA SER A 394 -9.69 34.88 -4.83
C SER A 394 -10.59 33.70 -4.47
N LEU A 395 -10.20 32.48 -4.82
CA LEU A 395 -10.96 31.28 -4.51
C LEU A 395 -10.95 31.01 -2.98
N PRO A 396 -12.07 30.50 -2.42
CA PRO A 396 -12.09 30.00 -1.06
C PRO A 396 -11.18 28.76 -0.89
N GLU A 397 -10.92 28.35 0.35
CA GLU A 397 -10.09 27.16 0.65
C GLU A 397 -10.64 25.88 -0.02
N GLU A 398 -11.95 25.71 0.01
CA GLU A 398 -12.67 24.65 -0.69
C GLU A 398 -13.71 25.24 -1.65
N VAL A 399 -13.76 24.70 -2.86
CA VAL A 399 -14.72 25.10 -3.89
C VAL A 399 -15.44 23.88 -4.44
N ASP A 400 -16.74 24.02 -4.70
CA ASP A 400 -17.51 23.01 -5.42
C ASP A 400 -16.97 22.85 -6.86
N ARG A 401 -16.77 21.61 -7.28
CA ARG A 401 -16.22 21.29 -8.61
C ARG A 401 -17.04 21.90 -9.74
N HIS A 402 -18.37 21.85 -9.68
CA HIS A 402 -19.22 22.32 -10.76
C HIS A 402 -19.12 23.84 -10.90
N ALA A 403 -19.13 24.56 -9.77
CA ALA A 403 -18.90 26.01 -9.75
C ALA A 403 -17.51 26.38 -10.30
N LEU A 404 -16.48 25.60 -9.95
CA LEU A 404 -15.12 25.80 -10.46
C LEU A 404 -15.07 25.64 -12.00
N LEU A 405 -15.64 24.54 -12.53
CA LEU A 405 -15.66 24.27 -13.97
C LEU A 405 -16.52 25.29 -14.74
N GLU A 406 -17.64 25.74 -14.18
CA GLU A 406 -18.46 26.79 -14.77
C GLU A 406 -17.66 28.10 -14.92
N HIS A 407 -16.88 28.48 -13.90
CA HIS A 407 -16.01 29.64 -13.98
C HIS A 407 -14.92 29.46 -15.05
N ILE A 408 -14.25 28.29 -15.05
CA ILE A 408 -13.21 27.96 -16.02
C ILE A 408 -13.74 28.08 -17.46
N SER A 409 -14.94 27.57 -17.73
CA SER A 409 -15.57 27.65 -19.07
C SER A 409 -15.83 29.09 -19.55
N ARG A 410 -15.96 30.05 -18.62
CA ARG A 410 -16.16 31.48 -18.94
C ARG A 410 -14.85 32.22 -19.18
N SER A 411 -13.71 31.63 -18.83
CA SER A 411 -12.39 32.26 -18.99
C SER A 411 -11.98 32.40 -20.46
N GLY A 412 -12.43 31.48 -21.33
CA GLY A 412 -12.00 31.38 -22.73
C GLY A 412 -10.55 30.89 -22.91
N ASP A 413 -9.87 30.50 -21.85
CA ASP A 413 -8.51 29.94 -21.91
C ASP A 413 -8.56 28.41 -22.03
N ARG A 414 -8.19 27.91 -23.21
CA ARG A 414 -8.25 26.48 -23.54
C ARG A 414 -7.31 25.62 -22.71
N ASP A 415 -6.16 26.16 -22.26
CA ASP A 415 -5.28 25.42 -21.37
C ASP A 415 -5.92 25.27 -19.99
N LEU A 416 -6.55 26.32 -19.49
CA LEU A 416 -7.25 26.27 -18.21
C LEU A 416 -8.46 25.32 -18.28
N GLU A 417 -9.25 25.35 -19.37
CA GLU A 417 -10.34 24.39 -19.59
C GLU A 417 -9.85 22.94 -19.65
N ARG A 418 -8.76 22.68 -20.39
CA ARG A 418 -8.12 21.37 -20.47
C ARG A 418 -7.65 20.88 -19.11
N LEU A 419 -6.98 21.74 -18.34
CA LEU A 419 -6.43 21.40 -17.04
C LEU A 419 -7.52 21.27 -15.97
N GLY A 420 -8.56 22.10 -15.99
CA GLY A 420 -9.72 22.00 -15.11
C GLY A 420 -10.40 20.64 -15.22
N HIS A 421 -10.66 20.20 -16.45
CA HIS A 421 -11.18 18.85 -16.73
C HIS A 421 -10.12 17.75 -16.67
N GLY A 422 -8.85 18.09 -16.51
CA GLY A 422 -7.75 17.14 -16.30
C GLY A 422 -7.43 16.92 -14.82
N TYR A 423 -8.06 17.68 -13.93
CA TYR A 423 -7.85 17.60 -12.49
C TYR A 423 -8.78 16.55 -11.86
N LEU A 424 -8.19 15.43 -11.45
CA LEU A 424 -8.87 14.38 -10.71
C LEU A 424 -8.38 14.43 -9.26
N PRO A 425 -9.21 14.84 -8.28
CA PRO A 425 -8.84 14.91 -6.87
C PRO A 425 -8.86 13.52 -6.22
N PHE A 426 -8.25 12.53 -6.89
CA PHE A 426 -8.21 11.15 -6.42
C PHE A 426 -7.00 10.96 -5.50
N GLY A 427 -7.27 10.48 -4.30
CA GLY A 427 -6.27 10.06 -3.32
C GLY A 427 -6.30 8.55 -3.12
N PHE A 428 -5.49 8.06 -2.19
CA PHE A 428 -5.46 6.65 -1.76
C PHE A 428 -4.97 5.62 -2.80
N SER A 429 -4.60 6.08 -4.01
CA SER A 429 -3.97 5.24 -5.03
C SER A 429 -2.56 4.82 -4.62
N ARG A 430 -2.16 3.62 -5.04
CA ARG A 430 -0.81 3.07 -4.93
C ARG A 430 -0.54 2.12 -6.10
N ARG A 431 0.72 2.04 -6.54
CA ARG A 431 1.15 0.94 -7.42
C ARG A 431 0.92 -0.40 -6.74
N HIS A 432 0.54 -1.40 -7.53
CA HIS A 432 0.22 -2.76 -7.09
C HIS A 432 1.47 -3.66 -7.04
N GLY A 433 2.61 -3.09 -6.61
CA GLY A 433 3.79 -3.85 -6.25
C GLY A 433 3.60 -4.59 -4.93
N ASP A 434 4.03 -5.84 -4.90
CA ASP A 434 3.97 -6.72 -3.73
C ASP A 434 4.94 -7.92 -3.92
N PRO A 435 5.19 -8.75 -2.88
CA PRO A 435 6.06 -9.92 -2.96
C PRO A 435 5.78 -10.93 -4.07
N SER A 436 4.54 -11.02 -4.57
CA SER A 436 4.16 -11.87 -5.71
C SER A 436 4.34 -11.18 -7.07
N ARG A 437 4.63 -9.86 -7.06
CA ARG A 437 4.88 -9.00 -8.22
C ARG A 437 6.13 -8.14 -8.00
N PRO A 438 7.30 -8.72 -7.72
CA PRO A 438 8.50 -7.99 -7.31
C PRO A 438 9.08 -7.07 -8.39
N TRP A 439 8.73 -7.27 -9.67
CA TRP A 439 9.07 -6.35 -10.77
C TRP A 439 8.33 -5.01 -10.68
N ASN A 440 7.33 -4.89 -9.80
CA ASN A 440 6.62 -3.65 -9.54
C ASN A 440 7.06 -3.02 -8.21
N ALA A 441 7.75 -1.88 -8.27
CA ALA A 441 7.91 -1.03 -7.10
C ALA A 441 6.55 -0.41 -6.70
N PHE A 442 6.26 -0.33 -5.40
CA PHE A 442 5.10 0.37 -4.87
C PHE A 442 5.54 1.52 -3.96
N SER A 443 4.69 2.54 -3.85
CA SER A 443 4.83 3.63 -2.90
C SER A 443 3.43 4.05 -2.48
N ILE A 444 3.17 4.06 -1.17
CA ILE A 444 1.88 4.43 -0.59
C ILE A 444 1.99 5.82 0.00
N ARG A 445 1.39 6.81 -0.67
CA ARG A 445 1.42 8.21 -0.27
C ARG A 445 0.01 8.66 0.06
N THR A 446 -0.33 8.62 1.34
CA THR A 446 -1.68 8.99 1.81
C THR A 446 -1.70 10.36 2.46
N HIS A 447 -0.65 10.77 3.15
CA HIS A 447 -0.59 12.05 3.86
C HIS A 447 0.79 12.71 3.70
N ASP A 448 0.83 14.04 3.73
CA ASP A 448 2.06 14.82 3.76
C ASP A 448 2.65 14.92 5.17
N GLU A 449 3.79 15.60 5.31
CA GLU A 449 4.46 15.79 6.61
C GLU A 449 3.60 16.57 7.63
N ALA A 450 2.61 17.33 7.16
CA ALA A 450 1.64 18.04 8.00
C ALA A 450 0.39 17.19 8.31
N GLY A 451 0.34 15.93 7.87
CA GLY A 451 -0.79 15.02 8.07
C GLY A 451 -1.98 15.31 7.16
N ARG A 452 -1.83 16.11 6.10
CA ARG A 452 -2.90 16.41 5.14
C ARG A 452 -2.98 15.31 4.08
N PRO A 453 -4.18 14.89 3.65
CA PRO A 453 -4.33 13.91 2.58
C PRO A 453 -3.58 14.32 1.31
N ILE A 454 -2.83 13.39 0.73
CA ILE A 454 -2.17 13.57 -0.55
C ILE A 454 -3.13 13.14 -1.66
N ILE A 455 -3.43 14.08 -2.55
CA ILE A 455 -4.04 13.79 -3.85
C ILE A 455 -2.92 13.37 -4.80
N TYR A 456 -2.83 12.08 -5.05
CA TYR A 456 -1.85 11.51 -5.95
C TYR A 456 -2.35 10.18 -6.50
N TYR A 457 -2.10 9.96 -7.79
CA TYR A 457 -2.33 8.70 -8.47
C TYR A 457 -1.23 8.48 -9.50
N GLU A 458 -0.90 7.22 -9.69
CA GLU A 458 -0.08 6.74 -10.78
C GLU A 458 -0.53 5.32 -11.16
N GLY A 459 -0.51 5.02 -12.45
CA GLY A 459 -0.88 3.69 -12.89
C GLY A 459 -0.56 3.46 -14.36
N ASN A 460 -0.28 2.21 -14.68
CA ASN A 460 -0.18 1.79 -16.08
C ASN A 460 -1.53 2.05 -16.76
N TRP A 461 -1.49 2.43 -18.03
CA TRP A 461 -2.63 2.89 -18.81
C TRP A 461 -3.87 2.00 -18.65
N ARG A 462 -3.73 0.71 -18.95
CA ARG A 462 -4.82 -0.27 -18.85
C ARG A 462 -5.41 -0.32 -17.44
N ASP A 463 -4.55 -0.44 -16.44
CA ASP A 463 -4.96 -0.70 -15.06
C ASP A 463 -5.79 0.46 -14.51
N ILE A 464 -5.30 1.69 -14.68
CA ILE A 464 -5.92 2.88 -14.07
C ILE A 464 -7.24 3.24 -14.75
N PHE A 465 -7.34 3.16 -16.08
CA PHE A 465 -8.60 3.46 -16.79
C PHE A 465 -9.67 2.40 -16.55
N GLN A 466 -9.30 1.12 -16.38
CA GLN A 466 -10.23 0.10 -15.91
C GLN A 466 -10.76 0.41 -14.49
N ASN A 467 -9.87 0.87 -13.59
CA ASN A 467 -10.32 1.22 -12.23
C ASN A 467 -11.22 2.45 -12.22
N TRP A 468 -10.92 3.44 -13.06
CA TRP A 468 -11.73 4.64 -13.18
C TRP A 468 -13.08 4.39 -13.85
N GLU A 469 -13.20 3.43 -14.77
CA GLU A 469 -14.52 2.99 -15.28
C GLU A 469 -15.46 2.64 -14.13
N ALA A 470 -14.99 1.81 -13.19
CA ALA A 470 -15.75 1.40 -12.01
C ALA A 470 -15.90 2.53 -10.99
N MET A 471 -14.84 3.30 -10.72
CA MET A 471 -14.87 4.39 -9.73
C MET A 471 -15.87 5.49 -10.09
N CYS A 472 -15.92 5.86 -11.36
CA CYS A 472 -16.86 6.86 -11.84
C CYS A 472 -18.32 6.36 -11.81
N MET A 473 -18.61 5.08 -11.59
CA MET A 473 -20.01 4.67 -11.34
C MET A 473 -20.54 5.25 -10.03
N SER A 474 -19.69 5.38 -9.01
CA SER A 474 -20.00 6.03 -7.74
C SER A 474 -19.92 7.56 -7.82
N PHE A 475 -19.14 8.08 -8.79
CA PHE A 475 -18.98 9.53 -9.03
C PHE A 475 -19.11 9.89 -10.52
N PRO A 476 -20.33 9.84 -11.10
CA PRO A 476 -20.50 9.93 -12.56
C PRO A 476 -20.01 11.22 -13.19
N ASP A 477 -20.04 12.33 -12.47
CA ASP A 477 -19.61 13.63 -13.00
C ASP A 477 -18.11 13.71 -13.31
N TYR A 478 -17.31 12.72 -12.88
CA TYR A 478 -15.91 12.57 -13.27
C TYR A 478 -15.70 11.83 -14.59
N TYR A 479 -16.71 11.22 -15.21
CA TYR A 479 -16.53 10.55 -16.51
C TYR A 479 -15.96 11.48 -17.59
N PRO A 480 -16.48 12.71 -17.81
CA PRO A 480 -15.91 13.64 -18.80
C PRO A 480 -14.45 14.02 -18.51
N ASP A 481 -14.05 14.05 -17.23
CA ASP A 481 -12.69 14.38 -16.83
C ASP A 481 -11.74 13.21 -17.09
N VAL A 482 -12.15 11.98 -16.72
CA VAL A 482 -11.40 10.76 -17.02
C VAL A 482 -11.23 10.57 -18.54
N ILE A 483 -12.29 10.83 -19.32
CA ILE A 483 -12.23 10.84 -20.79
C ILE A 483 -11.24 11.92 -21.26
N SER A 484 -11.28 13.12 -20.69
CA SER A 484 -10.36 14.21 -21.02
C SER A 484 -8.90 13.80 -20.76
N VAL A 485 -8.61 13.19 -19.60
CA VAL A 485 -7.28 12.66 -19.27
C VAL A 485 -6.85 11.60 -20.30
N PHE A 486 -7.73 10.64 -20.63
CA PHE A 486 -7.46 9.60 -21.63
C PHE A 486 -7.07 10.19 -22.99
N VAL A 487 -7.93 11.05 -23.55
CA VAL A 487 -7.71 11.53 -24.91
C VAL A 487 -6.56 12.53 -24.95
N ASN A 488 -6.38 13.39 -23.95
CA ASN A 488 -5.28 14.36 -23.91
C ASN A 488 -3.91 13.69 -23.78
N ALA A 489 -3.86 12.51 -23.15
CA ALA A 489 -2.66 11.70 -23.05
C ALA A 489 -2.42 10.80 -24.28
N SER A 490 -3.36 10.74 -25.23
CA SER A 490 -3.20 9.96 -26.46
C SER A 490 -2.38 10.74 -27.50
N THR A 491 -1.53 10.02 -28.23
CA THR A 491 -0.54 10.54 -29.18
C THR A 491 -1.17 10.91 -30.54
N PRO A 492 -0.51 11.74 -31.38
CA PRO A 492 -1.07 12.13 -32.69
C PRO A 492 -1.14 10.99 -33.71
N ASP A 493 -0.45 9.87 -33.44
CA ASP A 493 -0.47 8.64 -34.23
C ASP A 493 -1.45 7.58 -33.69
N GLY A 494 -2.28 7.94 -32.70
CA GLY A 494 -3.40 7.09 -32.25
C GLY A 494 -3.03 6.00 -31.25
N PHE A 495 -2.00 6.27 -30.42
CA PHE A 495 -1.55 5.44 -29.32
C PHE A 495 -1.47 6.25 -28.03
N ASN A 496 -0.67 5.80 -27.06
CA ASN A 496 -0.55 6.39 -25.74
C ASN A 496 0.78 6.00 -25.06
N PRO A 497 1.26 6.80 -24.10
CA PRO A 497 2.33 6.40 -23.20
C PRO A 497 1.93 5.21 -22.32
N TYR A 498 2.91 4.62 -21.64
CA TYR A 498 2.68 3.45 -20.78
C TYR A 498 1.96 3.80 -19.47
N ARG A 499 2.21 4.99 -18.92
CA ARG A 499 1.75 5.37 -17.57
C ARG A 499 1.05 6.73 -17.54
N ILE A 500 0.00 6.81 -16.73
CA ILE A 500 -0.65 8.04 -16.31
C ILE A 500 -0.24 8.37 -14.87
N THR A 501 0.02 9.64 -14.60
CA THR A 501 0.24 10.16 -13.25
C THR A 501 -0.53 11.47 -13.06
N ARG A 502 -0.67 11.94 -11.82
CA ARG A 502 -1.19 13.30 -11.56
C ARG A 502 -0.42 14.39 -12.31
N GLY A 503 0.88 14.18 -12.52
CA GLY A 503 1.73 15.06 -13.30
C GLY A 503 1.48 15.01 -14.81
N GLY A 504 0.70 14.05 -15.31
CA GLY A 504 0.39 13.88 -16.73
C GLY A 504 0.76 12.47 -17.20
N ILE A 505 1.83 12.36 -17.96
CA ILE A 505 2.22 11.11 -18.65
C ILE A 505 3.68 10.76 -18.40
N ASP A 506 3.97 9.46 -18.34
CA ASP A 506 5.34 8.92 -18.39
C ASP A 506 5.42 7.79 -19.43
N TRP A 507 6.53 7.74 -20.14
CA TRP A 507 6.83 6.72 -21.15
C TRP A 507 8.10 5.95 -20.76
N GLU A 508 8.26 4.76 -21.32
CA GLU A 508 9.46 3.95 -21.12
C GLU A 508 10.61 4.48 -21.98
N ALA A 509 11.82 4.43 -21.45
CA ALA A 509 13.04 4.77 -22.18
C ALA A 509 13.95 3.54 -22.16
N PRO A 510 14.67 3.23 -23.26
CA PRO A 510 15.58 2.08 -23.29
C PRO A 510 16.61 2.17 -22.16
N ASP A 511 16.79 1.08 -21.42
CA ASP A 511 17.84 0.93 -20.41
C ASP A 511 18.72 -0.27 -20.76
N PRO A 512 20.02 -0.07 -21.09
CA PRO A 512 20.91 -1.16 -21.48
C PRO A 512 21.20 -2.16 -20.35
N TYR A 513 20.87 -1.83 -19.10
CA TYR A 513 21.08 -2.68 -17.93
C TYR A 513 19.80 -3.37 -17.44
N ASP A 514 18.63 -2.99 -17.97
CA ASP A 514 17.35 -3.65 -17.69
C ASP A 514 16.86 -4.40 -18.94
N PRO A 515 16.99 -5.75 -18.98
CA PRO A 515 16.53 -6.54 -20.13
C PRO A 515 15.00 -6.50 -20.32
N TRP A 516 14.25 -5.99 -19.34
CA TRP A 516 12.81 -5.77 -19.43
C TRP A 516 12.45 -4.38 -19.94
N SER A 517 13.42 -3.45 -20.04
CA SER A 517 13.21 -2.12 -20.59
C SER A 517 13.11 -2.17 -22.11
N ASN A 518 11.86 -2.24 -22.58
CA ASN A 518 11.52 -2.15 -24.00
C ASN A 518 10.60 -0.95 -24.20
N ILE A 519 10.56 -0.40 -25.41
CA ILE A 519 9.60 0.64 -25.77
C ILE A 519 8.57 0.09 -26.74
N GLY A 520 7.38 0.67 -26.73
CA GLY A 520 6.36 0.35 -27.73
C GLY A 520 4.98 0.87 -27.37
N TYR A 521 4.01 0.47 -28.18
CA TYR A 521 2.61 0.73 -27.94
C TYR A 521 1.82 -0.57 -27.90
N TRP A 522 0.97 -0.71 -26.88
CA TRP A 522 0.07 -1.87 -26.76
C TRP A 522 -1.19 -1.64 -27.58
N GLY A 523 -1.49 -2.57 -28.49
CA GLY A 523 -2.61 -2.46 -29.43
C GLY A 523 -3.99 -2.34 -28.78
N ASP A 524 -4.18 -2.89 -27.57
CA ASP A 524 -5.46 -2.89 -26.87
C ASP A 524 -5.76 -1.57 -26.12
N HIS A 525 -4.74 -0.75 -25.82
CA HIS A 525 -4.85 0.38 -24.89
C HIS A 525 -5.84 1.49 -25.31
N GLN A 526 -6.20 1.59 -26.59
CA GLN A 526 -7.02 2.70 -27.08
C GLN A 526 -8.52 2.39 -27.09
N ILE A 527 -8.93 1.41 -27.90
CA ILE A 527 -10.34 1.34 -28.35
C ILE A 527 -11.28 0.92 -27.22
N VAL A 528 -11.05 -0.24 -26.59
CA VAL A 528 -12.03 -0.80 -25.65
C VAL A 528 -12.16 0.06 -24.39
N TYR A 529 -11.05 0.54 -23.83
CA TYR A 529 -11.08 1.34 -22.60
C TYR A 529 -11.76 2.69 -22.82
N LEU A 530 -11.47 3.38 -23.93
CA LEU A 530 -12.16 4.63 -24.27
C LEU A 530 -13.65 4.38 -24.53
N LEU A 531 -13.99 3.33 -25.28
CA LEU A 531 -15.38 2.99 -25.57
C LEU A 531 -16.18 2.75 -24.29
N ARG A 532 -15.63 2.00 -23.33
CA ARG A 532 -16.30 1.73 -22.05
C ARG A 532 -16.56 2.99 -21.25
N LEU A 533 -15.60 3.92 -21.23
CA LEU A 533 -15.77 5.22 -20.59
C LEU A 533 -16.85 6.06 -21.29
N LEU A 534 -16.90 6.05 -22.63
CA LEU A 534 -17.93 6.75 -23.40
C LEU A 534 -19.33 6.17 -23.17
N GLU A 535 -19.46 4.84 -23.20
CA GLU A 535 -20.72 4.13 -22.91
C GLU A 535 -21.20 4.37 -21.49
N ALA A 536 -20.29 4.44 -20.51
CA ALA A 536 -20.64 4.76 -19.15
C ALA A 536 -21.05 6.23 -19.01
N ALA A 537 -20.27 7.16 -19.57
CA ALA A 537 -20.59 8.58 -19.58
C ALA A 537 -21.97 8.85 -20.18
N ASP A 538 -22.31 8.27 -21.33
CA ASP A 538 -23.60 8.49 -21.99
C ASP A 538 -24.79 7.90 -21.19
N ARG A 539 -24.57 6.81 -20.44
CA ARG A 539 -25.59 6.25 -19.54
C ARG A 539 -25.94 7.17 -18.37
N PHE A 540 -24.95 7.82 -17.77
CA PHE A 540 -25.15 8.69 -16.61
C PHE A 540 -25.38 10.16 -16.98
N LEU A 541 -24.78 10.62 -18.08
CA LEU A 541 -24.80 12.00 -18.57
C LEU A 541 -25.20 12.03 -20.07
N PRO A 542 -26.47 11.69 -20.41
CA PRO A 542 -26.90 11.59 -21.79
C PRO A 542 -26.65 12.87 -22.59
N GLY A 543 -26.01 12.73 -23.76
CA GLY A 543 -25.72 13.84 -24.66
C GLY A 543 -24.43 14.62 -24.35
N GLU A 544 -23.77 14.35 -23.21
CA GLU A 544 -22.51 15.00 -22.85
C GLU A 544 -21.39 14.67 -23.85
N THR A 545 -21.27 13.39 -24.24
CA THR A 545 -20.29 12.95 -25.25
C THR A 545 -20.50 13.64 -26.61
N GLY A 546 -21.76 13.85 -27.00
CA GLY A 546 -22.11 14.59 -28.22
C GLY A 546 -21.74 16.08 -28.14
N ARG A 547 -21.91 16.69 -26.97
CA ARG A 547 -21.49 18.07 -26.70
C ARG A 547 -19.98 18.23 -26.84
N LEU A 548 -19.20 17.28 -26.31
CA LEU A 548 -17.73 17.30 -26.38
C LEU A 548 -17.19 17.29 -27.82
N LEU A 549 -17.88 16.66 -28.78
CA LEU A 549 -17.41 16.51 -30.18
C LEU A 549 -16.92 17.83 -30.80
N GLY A 550 -17.61 18.93 -30.54
CA GLY A 550 -17.30 20.26 -31.06
C GLY A 550 -16.32 21.07 -30.21
N GLU A 551 -16.02 20.64 -28.98
CA GLU A 551 -15.13 21.37 -28.09
C GLU A 551 -13.67 21.27 -28.53
N ARG A 552 -12.99 22.42 -28.59
CA ARG A 552 -11.59 22.51 -29.01
C ARG A 552 -10.66 22.82 -27.84
N ARG A 553 -10.60 21.92 -26.88
CA ARG A 553 -9.74 22.01 -25.68
C ARG A 553 -8.83 20.79 -25.47
N PHE A 554 -8.77 19.86 -26.44
CA PHE A 554 -8.00 18.63 -26.29
C PHE A 554 -6.60 18.76 -26.88
N SER A 555 -5.66 17.95 -26.40
CA SER A 555 -4.25 17.98 -26.80
C SER A 555 -3.75 16.62 -27.32
N TYR A 556 -2.52 16.58 -27.81
CA TYR A 556 -1.79 15.35 -28.08
C TYR A 556 -0.57 15.22 -27.17
N ALA A 557 -0.32 14.01 -26.68
CA ALA A 557 0.95 13.67 -26.04
C ALA A 557 2.09 13.62 -27.07
N ASP A 558 3.24 14.23 -26.75
CA ASP A 558 4.44 14.21 -27.58
C ASP A 558 5.43 13.15 -27.07
N VAL A 559 5.03 11.88 -27.21
CA VAL A 559 5.87 10.74 -26.83
C VAL A 559 7.03 10.62 -27.84
N PRO A 560 8.30 10.47 -27.39
CA PRO A 560 9.48 10.46 -28.26
C PRO A 560 9.68 9.12 -28.97
N TYR A 561 8.60 8.47 -29.41
CA TYR A 561 8.64 7.24 -30.20
C TYR A 561 8.40 7.59 -31.67
N ARG A 562 9.06 6.88 -32.57
CA ARG A 562 8.88 7.04 -34.02
C ARG A 562 8.56 5.69 -34.63
N ILE A 563 7.32 5.54 -35.09
CA ILE A 563 6.89 4.40 -35.90
C ILE A 563 7.66 4.44 -37.23
N ALA A 564 8.20 3.30 -37.63
CA ALA A 564 8.97 3.17 -38.86
C ALA A 564 8.10 3.40 -40.11
N PRO A 565 8.69 3.78 -41.26
CA PRO A 565 7.95 3.86 -42.52
C PRO A 565 7.29 2.53 -42.87
N TYR A 566 6.12 2.57 -43.51
CA TYR A 566 5.32 1.39 -43.83
C TYR A 566 6.10 0.24 -44.46
N GLN A 567 6.96 0.53 -45.45
CA GLN A 567 7.76 -0.51 -46.10
C GLN A 567 8.65 -1.27 -45.11
N HIS A 568 9.26 -0.57 -44.15
CA HIS A 568 10.08 -1.20 -43.11
C HIS A 568 9.21 -2.08 -42.20
N LEU A 569 8.03 -1.60 -41.80
CA LEU A 569 7.11 -2.40 -40.98
C LEU A 569 6.77 -3.74 -41.65
N VAL A 570 6.57 -3.73 -42.98
CA VAL A 570 6.26 -4.93 -43.77
C VAL A 570 7.47 -5.85 -43.87
N ASP A 571 8.66 -5.28 -44.06
CA ASP A 571 9.90 -6.03 -44.21
C ASP A 571 10.34 -6.68 -42.88
N ASP A 572 10.22 -5.98 -41.75
CA ASP A 572 10.46 -6.51 -40.40
C ASP A 572 9.43 -5.99 -39.36
N PRO A 573 8.36 -6.75 -39.08
CA PRO A 573 7.35 -6.37 -38.09
C PRO A 573 7.83 -6.40 -36.63
N LYS A 574 9.09 -6.78 -36.37
CA LYS A 574 9.66 -6.80 -35.02
C LYS A 574 10.52 -5.57 -34.72
N GLU A 575 10.93 -4.81 -35.74
CA GLU A 575 11.70 -3.57 -35.60
C GLU A 575 10.86 -2.37 -36.09
N THR A 576 9.86 -1.98 -35.31
CA THR A 576 8.80 -1.08 -35.77
C THR A 576 8.83 0.31 -35.16
N ILE A 577 9.52 0.49 -34.03
CA ILE A 577 9.52 1.72 -33.24
C ILE A 577 10.93 2.02 -32.77
N ARG A 578 11.37 3.27 -32.95
CA ARG A 578 12.65 3.78 -32.42
C ARG A 578 12.44 4.90 -31.41
N TYR A 579 13.34 5.01 -30.44
CA TYR A 579 13.40 6.11 -29.50
C TYR A 579 14.07 7.34 -30.15
N ASP A 580 13.43 8.50 -30.10
CA ASP A 580 13.97 9.77 -30.59
C ASP A 580 14.56 10.58 -29.43
N GLU A 581 15.85 10.37 -29.16
CA GLU A 581 16.57 11.06 -28.08
C GLU A 581 16.54 12.59 -28.23
N SER A 582 16.57 13.09 -29.47
CA SER A 582 16.52 14.53 -29.72
C SER A 582 15.15 15.11 -29.37
N ALA A 583 14.06 14.38 -29.63
CA ALA A 583 12.75 14.76 -29.16
C ALA A 583 12.66 14.71 -27.63
N ALA A 584 13.13 13.62 -27.01
CA ALA A 584 13.14 13.49 -25.55
C ALA A 584 13.89 14.65 -24.86
N ALA A 585 15.05 15.07 -25.40
CA ALA A 585 15.82 16.19 -24.88
C ALA A 585 15.07 17.53 -25.03
N ARG A 586 14.39 17.77 -26.16
CA ARG A 586 13.55 18.97 -26.35
C ARG A 586 12.39 18.99 -25.36
N THR A 587 11.71 17.86 -25.19
CA THR A 587 10.61 17.71 -24.22
C THR A 587 11.09 17.98 -22.80
N ALA A 588 12.26 17.44 -22.40
CA ALA A 588 12.85 17.72 -21.09
C ALA A 588 13.14 19.23 -20.88
N GLY A 589 13.64 19.91 -21.92
CA GLY A 589 13.84 21.36 -21.91
C GLY A 589 12.53 22.14 -21.71
N LEU A 590 11.47 21.75 -22.42
CA LEU A 590 10.14 22.36 -22.26
C LEU A 590 9.55 22.10 -20.87
N VAL A 591 9.69 20.89 -20.34
CA VAL A 591 9.26 20.55 -18.97
C VAL A 591 9.94 21.46 -17.94
N GLY A 592 11.24 21.70 -18.09
CA GLY A 592 11.98 22.65 -17.25
C GLY A 592 11.42 24.07 -17.30
N GLN A 593 10.92 24.50 -18.46
CA GLN A 593 10.41 25.86 -18.68
C GLN A 593 8.97 26.04 -18.19
N ILE A 594 8.03 25.24 -18.71
CA ILE A 594 6.58 25.46 -18.50
C ILE A 594 5.93 24.49 -17.52
N GLY A 595 6.57 23.37 -17.18
CA GLY A 595 5.96 22.28 -16.41
C GLY A 595 5.59 21.08 -17.29
N ASN A 596 4.85 20.11 -16.73
CA ASN A 596 4.62 18.82 -17.39
C ASN A 596 3.82 18.88 -18.71
N ASP A 597 3.08 19.95 -18.98
CA ASP A 597 2.48 20.17 -20.31
C ASP A 597 3.54 20.36 -21.40
N GLY A 598 4.82 20.55 -21.03
CA GLY A 598 5.97 20.40 -21.92
C GLY A 598 6.04 19.04 -22.63
N LYS A 599 5.38 18.01 -22.09
CA LYS A 599 5.22 16.67 -22.68
C LYS A 599 4.11 16.58 -23.73
N LEU A 600 3.41 17.67 -24.01
CA LEU A 600 2.37 17.76 -25.04
C LEU A 600 2.93 18.37 -26.33
N MET A 601 2.24 18.13 -27.44
CA MET A 601 2.55 18.81 -28.69
C MET A 601 2.26 20.30 -28.58
N HIS A 602 3.19 21.12 -29.08
CA HIS A 602 3.06 22.57 -29.13
C HIS A 602 2.85 23.07 -30.57
N GLY A 603 2.05 24.13 -30.70
CA GLY A 603 1.86 24.86 -31.94
C GLY A 603 3.08 25.69 -32.33
N LYS A 604 2.99 26.37 -33.47
CA LYS A 604 4.05 27.30 -33.94
C LYS A 604 4.23 28.52 -33.04
N ASP A 605 3.21 28.84 -32.25
CA ASP A 605 3.16 29.89 -31.24
C ASP A 605 3.82 29.47 -29.90
N GLY A 606 4.19 28.20 -29.77
CA GLY A 606 4.80 27.66 -28.54
C GLY A 606 3.80 27.37 -27.42
N GLU A 607 2.49 27.47 -27.70
CA GLU A 607 1.42 27.06 -26.79
C GLU A 607 0.95 25.64 -27.13
N VAL A 608 0.21 25.00 -26.22
CA VAL A 608 -0.26 23.62 -26.43
C VAL A 608 -1.16 23.58 -27.67
N TYR A 609 -0.93 22.59 -28.53
CA TYR A 609 -1.71 22.41 -29.74
C TYR A 609 -3.10 21.84 -29.42
N HIS A 610 -4.14 22.62 -29.69
CA HIS A 610 -5.53 22.29 -29.35
C HIS A 610 -6.35 21.79 -30.54
N VAL A 611 -7.02 20.66 -30.35
CA VAL A 611 -7.87 19.96 -31.32
C VAL A 611 -9.25 19.66 -30.75
N THR A 612 -10.16 19.23 -31.62
CA THR A 612 -11.53 18.87 -31.20
C THR A 612 -11.60 17.45 -30.67
N PHE A 613 -12.62 17.16 -29.85
CA PHE A 613 -12.87 15.79 -29.41
C PHE A 613 -13.15 14.85 -30.59
N ALA A 614 -13.87 15.33 -31.62
CA ALA A 614 -14.10 14.55 -32.83
C ALA A 614 -12.80 14.10 -33.51
N GLU A 615 -11.78 14.97 -33.54
CA GLU A 615 -10.46 14.61 -34.04
C GLU A 615 -9.81 13.54 -33.15
N LYS A 616 -9.90 13.70 -31.81
CA LYS A 616 -9.38 12.73 -30.84
C LYS A 616 -10.02 11.35 -30.93
N LEU A 617 -11.25 11.23 -31.41
CA LEU A 617 -11.89 9.93 -31.70
C LEU A 617 -11.48 9.38 -33.07
N LEU A 618 -11.31 10.25 -34.06
CA LEU A 618 -10.97 9.85 -35.43
C LEU A 618 -9.55 9.27 -35.52
N VAL A 619 -8.58 9.90 -34.86
CA VAL A 619 -7.16 9.48 -34.93
C VAL A 619 -6.93 8.02 -34.51
N PRO A 620 -7.35 7.54 -33.32
CA PRO A 620 -7.15 6.13 -32.96
C PRO A 620 -7.95 5.17 -33.85
N ALA A 621 -9.11 5.58 -34.36
CA ALA A 621 -9.87 4.78 -35.32
C ALA A 621 -9.08 4.63 -36.65
N LEU A 622 -8.52 5.71 -37.19
CA LEU A 622 -7.69 5.68 -38.38
C LEU A 622 -6.40 4.88 -38.18
N ALA A 623 -5.74 5.02 -37.03
CA ALA A 623 -4.54 4.25 -36.69
C ALA A 623 -4.80 2.74 -36.62
N LYS A 624 -5.99 2.32 -36.15
CA LYS A 624 -6.39 0.91 -36.18
C LYS A 624 -6.76 0.48 -37.60
N LEU A 625 -7.52 1.28 -38.35
CA LEU A 625 -7.90 0.98 -39.73
C LEU A 625 -6.69 0.89 -40.67
N SER A 626 -5.65 1.70 -40.46
CA SER A 626 -4.41 1.62 -41.25
C SER A 626 -3.63 0.32 -41.01
N ASN A 627 -3.90 -0.36 -39.89
CA ASN A 627 -3.33 -1.68 -39.54
C ASN A 627 -4.35 -2.81 -39.80
N PHE A 628 -5.51 -2.54 -40.40
CA PHE A 628 -6.49 -3.58 -40.67
C PHE A 628 -6.06 -4.45 -41.86
N VAL A 629 -5.94 -5.75 -41.61
CA VAL A 629 -5.68 -6.77 -42.62
C VAL A 629 -7.00 -7.51 -42.89
N PRO A 630 -7.56 -7.43 -44.11
CA PRO A 630 -8.77 -8.17 -44.46
C PRO A 630 -8.61 -9.68 -44.19
N GLY A 631 -9.46 -10.22 -43.31
CA GLY A 631 -9.39 -11.61 -42.86
C GLY A 631 -8.33 -11.92 -41.78
N GLY A 632 -7.45 -10.97 -41.45
CA GLY A 632 -6.38 -11.11 -40.45
C GLY A 632 -6.58 -10.32 -39.16
N GLY A 633 -7.50 -9.35 -39.14
CA GLY A 633 -7.75 -8.50 -37.96
C GLY A 633 -6.92 -7.21 -38.00
N ILE A 634 -6.51 -6.71 -36.83
CA ILE A 634 -5.60 -5.56 -36.73
C ILE A 634 -4.19 -6.12 -36.54
N TRP A 635 -3.27 -5.74 -37.42
CA TRP A 635 -1.84 -6.10 -37.37
C TRP A 635 -1.19 -5.64 -36.07
#